data_AF-A0A1I2IYX3-F1
#
_entry.id   AF-A0A1I2IYX3-F1
#
_cell.length_a   1.000
_cell.length_b   1.000
_cell.length_c   1.000
_cell.angle_alpha   90.00
_cell.angle_beta   90.00
_cell.angle_gamma   90.00
#
_symmetry.space_group_name_H-M   'P 1'
#
loop_
_entity.id
_entity.type
_entity.pdbx_description
1 polymer ?
#
loop_
_entity_poly.entity_id
_entity_poly.type
_entity_poly.pdbx_seq_one_letter_code
_entity_poly.pdbx_strand_id
1 'polypeptide(L)'
;MREATLPPNTIVILSSSTATADGVTTGQGRAMPDKRHWSAVLASGLANLAGRIDERQASVNATRGADAVIDDIIRDPRPGTGAEAEPAPDGTAPAEDAAPAPEAVKTAAPATPAAVPVPTAAVKPTAVSVPAQRTAPPLADPVAAVPWSMRVGAEIGWRLLVLAGTVWVLMRVIGAVQLVVLAFTAGLLITALLQPFVARLKRRGVPRGVATAMVFVGGFVIMGLVGWFVVWQVMDNIDNLSSSLQDGVNEGKKWLLNSPFHVTDDQINQVAKNLQAAIGSNTKALTDAGLQGVTVIVELLTGMLLAMFSTLFLLYDGPNIWNWFLRLFPEAARDGLAGAGPRAWRTLTLYVRGTVIVALIDAIFIGVGIFFLGVPMAVPLAVVIFLSSFVPLVGAVASGFIAVVVALVTEGPFTALMVLVVVLAVQQIEGHILQPFILGRAVRVHPLAVVLSVAAGSMIAGIGGAVVAVPLVAVGNTVVGYLRAHAKEKALALAAVTNEPHGATAYEVAPVAPPAPVEPEPEPRLTEEVAP
;
A
#
# COMPACT_ATOMS: atom_id res chain seq x y z
N MET A 1 35.83 -4.41 -71.31
CA MET A 1 36.90 -4.43 -70.30
C MET A 1 36.28 -4.87 -68.99
N ARG A 2 36.70 -6.06 -68.55
CA ARG A 2 36.45 -6.85 -67.34
C ARG A 2 35.44 -6.34 -66.28
N GLU A 3 34.31 -7.05 -66.22
CA GLU A 3 33.62 -7.45 -65.00
C GLU A 3 34.45 -8.52 -64.26
N ALA A 4 34.36 -8.56 -62.92
CA ALA A 4 34.71 -9.73 -62.13
C ALA A 4 33.89 -9.78 -60.82
N THR A 5 32.87 -10.62 -60.87
CA THR A 5 32.14 -11.28 -59.78
C THR A 5 33.04 -12.18 -58.93
N LEU A 6 32.78 -12.31 -57.62
CA LEU A 6 33.23 -13.46 -56.80
C LEU A 6 32.12 -13.92 -55.83
N PRO A 7 31.83 -15.24 -55.72
CA PRO A 7 30.78 -15.85 -54.87
C PRO A 7 31.36 -16.61 -53.64
N PRO A 8 30.54 -17.34 -52.83
CA PRO A 8 30.79 -17.65 -51.41
C PRO A 8 31.20 -19.10 -51.07
N ASN A 9 31.52 -19.30 -49.78
CA ASN A 9 31.50 -20.55 -48.97
C ASN A 9 32.61 -21.61 -49.16
N THR A 10 33.16 -22.11 -48.04
CA THR A 10 33.61 -23.49 -47.73
C THR A 10 34.95 -23.62 -46.99
N ILE A 11 34.84 -24.31 -45.85
CA ILE A 11 35.77 -24.98 -44.93
C ILE A 11 36.93 -25.73 -45.61
N VAL A 12 38.16 -25.64 -45.07
CA VAL A 12 39.20 -26.68 -45.18
C VAL A 12 40.01 -26.82 -43.87
N ILE A 13 40.24 -28.10 -43.55
CA ILE A 13 40.94 -28.74 -42.42
C ILE A 13 42.46 -28.77 -42.65
N LEU A 14 43.27 -28.58 -41.60
CA LEU A 14 44.65 -29.11 -41.44
C LEU A 14 44.82 -29.39 -39.92
N SER A 15 44.93 -30.64 -39.42
CA SER A 15 46.06 -31.59 -39.47
C SER A 15 47.37 -30.95 -38.98
N SER A 16 48.18 -31.46 -38.06
CA SER A 16 48.25 -32.61 -37.15
C SER A 16 49.60 -32.47 -36.38
N SER A 17 49.91 -33.38 -35.44
CA SER A 17 51.25 -33.66 -34.86
C SER A 17 51.67 -32.79 -33.64
N THR A 18 52.23 -33.27 -32.53
CA THR A 18 52.62 -34.60 -31.97
C THR A 18 53.18 -34.36 -30.56
N ALA A 19 52.91 -35.25 -29.59
CA ALA A 19 53.83 -35.78 -28.53
C ALA A 19 53.00 -36.37 -27.36
N THR A 20 52.81 -37.70 -27.20
CA THR A 20 53.61 -38.71 -26.44
C THR A 20 54.08 -38.24 -25.05
N ALA A 21 53.98 -38.98 -23.94
CA ALA A 21 53.51 -40.32 -23.52
C ALA A 21 53.35 -40.25 -21.97
N ASP A 22 52.44 -40.94 -21.28
CA ASP A 22 52.53 -42.31 -20.71
C ASP A 22 51.17 -42.54 -20.00
N GLY A 23 50.44 -43.64 -20.15
CA GLY A 23 50.78 -44.96 -19.63
C GLY A 23 49.89 -45.30 -18.41
N VAL A 24 49.05 -46.33 -18.55
CA VAL A 24 48.33 -47.15 -17.53
C VAL A 24 46.80 -47.11 -17.60
N THR A 25 46.28 -48.27 -17.99
CA THR A 25 44.90 -48.73 -18.08
C THR A 25 44.38 -49.23 -16.72
N THR A 26 43.16 -48.85 -16.31
CA THR A 26 42.19 -49.76 -15.67
C THR A 26 40.77 -49.24 -15.91
N GLY A 27 39.92 -50.05 -16.52
CA GLY A 27 38.51 -49.74 -16.72
C GLY A 27 37.71 -49.78 -15.42
N GLN A 28 36.77 -48.85 -15.28
CA GLN A 28 35.61 -49.03 -14.40
C GLN A 28 34.40 -48.31 -15.02
N GLY A 29 33.44 -49.10 -15.49
CA GLY A 29 32.17 -48.62 -15.99
C GLY A 29 31.41 -47.86 -14.90
N ARG A 30 31.01 -46.62 -15.19
CA ARG A 30 30.22 -45.79 -14.29
C ARG A 30 28.77 -46.23 -14.38
N ALA A 31 28.34 -47.06 -13.43
CA ALA A 31 26.95 -47.45 -13.24
C ALA A 31 26.10 -46.23 -12.86
N MET A 32 24.87 -46.17 -13.39
CA MET A 32 23.82 -45.22 -13.00
C MET A 32 23.60 -45.26 -11.47
N PRO A 33 23.44 -44.10 -10.79
CA PRO A 33 23.13 -44.09 -9.37
C PRO A 33 21.72 -44.64 -9.12
N ASP A 34 21.66 -45.61 -8.20
CA ASP A 34 20.45 -46.31 -7.75
C ASP A 34 19.40 -45.33 -7.18
N LYS A 35 18.11 -45.61 -7.41
CA LYS A 35 16.96 -44.77 -7.02
C LYS A 35 16.89 -44.53 -5.51
N ARG A 36 17.56 -45.35 -4.69
CA ARG A 36 17.65 -45.23 -3.23
C ARG A 36 18.50 -44.04 -2.76
N HIS A 37 19.42 -43.54 -3.60
CA HIS A 37 20.26 -42.39 -3.25
C HIS A 37 19.46 -41.07 -3.26
N TRP A 38 18.49 -40.94 -4.18
CA TRP A 38 17.64 -39.74 -4.27
C TRP A 38 16.69 -39.59 -3.08
N SER A 39 16.16 -40.69 -2.54
CA SER A 39 15.32 -40.64 -1.33
C SER A 39 16.11 -40.20 -0.09
N ALA A 40 17.39 -40.58 0.04
CA ALA A 40 18.23 -40.16 1.15
C ALA A 40 18.61 -38.66 1.09
N VAL A 41 18.86 -38.14 -0.12
CA VAL A 41 19.12 -36.71 -0.34
C VAL A 41 17.85 -35.87 -0.09
N LEU A 42 16.67 -36.36 -0.49
CA LEU A 42 15.39 -35.71 -0.17
C LEU A 42 15.06 -35.74 1.31
N ALA A 43 15.27 -36.88 2.00
CA ALA A 43 15.01 -37.01 3.42
C ALA A 43 15.91 -36.09 4.26
N SER A 44 17.21 -36.02 3.95
CA SER A 44 18.15 -35.11 4.61
C SER A 44 17.86 -33.63 4.30
N GLY A 45 17.40 -33.31 3.08
CA GLY A 45 16.92 -31.98 2.71
C GLY A 45 15.67 -31.54 3.48
N LEU A 46 14.72 -32.46 3.70
CA LEU A 46 13.51 -32.23 4.48
C LEU A 46 13.81 -32.08 5.98
N ALA A 47 14.72 -32.88 6.54
CA ALA A 47 15.17 -32.74 7.92
C ALA A 47 15.86 -31.39 8.18
N ASN A 48 16.71 -30.92 7.26
CA ASN A 48 17.32 -29.60 7.33
C ASN A 48 16.31 -28.45 7.14
N LEU A 49 15.19 -28.69 6.46
CA LEU A 49 14.11 -27.72 6.35
C LEU A 49 13.28 -27.66 7.64
N ALA A 50 12.99 -28.81 8.25
CA ALA A 50 12.29 -28.90 9.53
C ALA A 50 13.07 -28.22 10.66
N GLY A 51 14.38 -28.47 10.78
CA GLY A 51 15.22 -27.80 11.78
C GLY A 51 15.26 -26.28 11.61
N ARG A 52 15.26 -25.78 10.36
CA ARG A 52 15.17 -24.33 10.09
C ARG A 52 13.80 -23.74 10.41
N ILE A 53 12.73 -24.54 10.37
CA ILE A 53 11.38 -24.10 10.78
C ILE A 53 11.29 -24.03 12.30
N ASP A 54 11.87 -25.00 13.02
CA ASP A 54 11.93 -25.00 14.48
C ASP A 54 12.78 -23.84 15.02
N GLU A 55 13.93 -23.55 14.41
CA GLU A 55 14.74 -22.36 14.74
C GLU A 55 13.96 -21.05 14.50
N ARG A 56 13.19 -20.99 13.42
CA ARG A 56 12.33 -19.84 13.11
C ARG A 56 11.20 -19.72 14.12
N GLN A 57 10.54 -20.81 14.50
CA GLN A 57 9.50 -20.81 15.53
C GLN A 57 10.05 -20.42 16.90
N ALA A 58 11.24 -20.90 17.27
CA ALA A 58 11.94 -20.48 18.48
C ALA A 58 12.25 -18.97 18.46
N SER A 59 12.72 -18.43 17.32
CA SER A 59 12.98 -16.99 17.18
C SER A 59 11.70 -16.14 17.25
N VAL A 60 10.58 -16.63 16.73
CA VAL A 60 9.28 -15.95 16.77
C VAL A 60 8.69 -16.01 18.18
N ASN A 61 8.81 -17.13 18.88
CA ASN A 61 8.39 -17.26 20.27
C ASN A 61 9.24 -16.39 21.22
N ALA A 62 10.55 -16.29 20.96
CA ALA A 62 11.42 -15.37 21.70
C ALA A 62 11.04 -13.89 21.45
N THR A 63 10.71 -13.55 20.21
CA THR A 63 10.24 -12.18 19.86
C THR A 63 8.88 -11.89 20.49
N ARG A 64 7.96 -12.85 20.52
CA ARG A 64 6.65 -12.73 21.16
C ARG A 64 6.75 -12.61 22.68
N GLY A 65 7.69 -13.31 23.30
CA GLY A 65 8.02 -13.14 24.72
C GLY A 65 8.56 -11.74 25.01
N ALA A 66 9.45 -11.22 24.15
CA ALA A 66 9.94 -9.84 24.26
C ALA A 66 8.82 -8.81 24.08
N ASP A 67 7.91 -9.00 23.13
CA ASP A 67 6.76 -8.12 22.93
C ASP A 67 5.79 -8.16 24.13
N ALA A 68 5.62 -9.31 24.80
CA ALA A 68 4.80 -9.43 26.01
C ALA A 68 5.41 -8.72 27.22
N VAL A 69 6.73 -8.78 27.38
CA VAL A 69 7.46 -8.03 28.42
C VAL A 69 7.38 -6.52 28.16
N ILE A 70 7.42 -6.11 26.89
CA ILE A 70 7.26 -4.70 26.50
C ILE A 70 5.82 -4.21 26.76
N ASP A 71 4.80 -5.04 26.51
CA ASP A 71 3.39 -4.69 26.77
C ASP A 71 3.12 -4.52 28.27
N ASP A 72 3.81 -5.31 29.11
CA ASP A 72 3.75 -5.21 30.58
C ASP A 72 4.42 -3.93 31.10
N ILE A 73 5.58 -3.56 30.56
CA ILE A 73 6.30 -2.30 30.88
C ILE A 73 5.49 -1.07 30.46
N ILE A 74 4.72 -1.16 29.36
CA ILE A 74 3.83 -0.07 28.91
C ILE A 74 2.60 0.07 29.83
N ARG A 75 2.17 -1.02 30.50
CA ARG A 75 0.97 -1.04 31.34
C ARG A 75 1.18 -0.56 32.77
N ASP A 76 2.35 -0.81 33.37
CA ASP A 76 2.67 -0.35 34.74
C ASP A 76 4.14 0.11 34.87
N PRO A 77 4.42 1.42 35.04
CA PRO A 77 5.78 1.96 35.03
C PRO A 77 6.45 1.96 36.42
N ARG A 78 6.10 1.03 37.31
CA ARG A 78 6.77 0.91 38.63
C ARG A 78 7.71 -0.30 38.68
N PRO A 79 8.96 -0.14 39.15
CA PRO A 79 9.87 -1.26 39.28
C PRO A 79 9.42 -2.15 40.46
N GLY A 80 9.07 -3.40 40.17
CA GLY A 80 8.64 -4.37 41.18
C GLY A 80 9.77 -4.86 42.08
N THR A 81 9.62 -4.65 43.39
CA THR A 81 10.11 -5.58 44.42
C THR A 81 9.09 -6.72 44.55
N GLY A 82 9.55 -7.97 44.46
CA GLY A 82 8.69 -9.15 44.48
C GLY A 82 8.23 -9.61 45.87
N ALA A 83 7.30 -10.57 45.80
CA ALA A 83 6.89 -11.58 46.80
C ALA A 83 6.01 -11.14 48.00
N GLU A 84 4.75 -11.57 47.97
CA GLU A 84 3.93 -12.08 49.12
C GLU A 84 2.58 -12.57 48.55
N ALA A 85 2.38 -13.88 48.39
CA ALA A 85 1.77 -14.82 49.35
C ALA A 85 0.23 -14.71 49.44
N GLU A 86 -0.46 -15.66 48.81
CA GLU A 86 -1.88 -16.00 49.04
C GLU A 86 -2.16 -16.28 50.53
N PRO A 87 -3.42 -16.08 50.96
CA PRO A 87 -4.11 -17.26 51.48
C PRO A 87 -5.57 -17.38 51.02
N ALA A 88 -6.03 -18.64 50.94
CA ALA A 88 -7.42 -19.06 50.80
C ALA A 88 -7.97 -19.56 52.18
N PRO A 89 -9.18 -20.14 52.29
CA PRO A 89 -10.41 -19.46 52.67
C PRO A 89 -11.07 -20.03 53.95
N ASP A 90 -11.97 -19.28 54.58
CA ASP A 90 -13.06 -19.75 55.45
C ASP A 90 -13.96 -18.52 55.69
N GLY A 91 -15.27 -18.48 55.46
CA GLY A 91 -16.29 -19.46 55.81
C GLY A 91 -17.20 -18.80 56.87
N THR A 92 -18.52 -18.78 56.60
CA THR A 92 -19.64 -18.49 57.53
C THR A 92 -20.33 -17.11 57.40
N ALA A 93 -21.40 -17.08 56.60
CA ALA A 93 -22.64 -16.30 56.84
C ALA A 93 -23.45 -16.96 57.99
N PRO A 94 -24.55 -16.43 58.58
CA PRO A 94 -25.57 -15.57 57.93
C PRO A 94 -26.36 -14.55 58.81
N ALA A 95 -27.30 -13.84 58.16
CA ALA A 95 -28.53 -13.21 58.69
C ALA A 95 -28.34 -11.97 59.61
N GLU A 96 -29.22 -10.98 59.77
CA GLU A 96 -30.61 -10.70 59.38
C GLU A 96 -30.88 -9.20 59.70
N ASP A 97 -31.83 -8.60 58.98
CA ASP A 97 -32.79 -7.56 59.42
C ASP A 97 -32.46 -6.16 60.00
N ALA A 98 -33.22 -5.21 59.43
CA ALA A 98 -33.98 -4.13 60.06
C ALA A 98 -33.29 -2.85 60.62
N ALA A 99 -33.74 -1.72 60.05
CA ALA A 99 -33.84 -0.38 60.66
C ALA A 99 -34.57 -0.42 62.04
N PRO A 100 -34.57 0.63 62.91
CA PRO A 100 -34.56 2.07 62.59
C PRO A 100 -33.82 3.02 63.58
N ALA A 101 -33.92 4.34 63.32
CA ALA A 101 -33.63 5.48 64.22
C ALA A 101 -34.57 5.50 65.47
N PRO A 102 -34.54 6.45 66.45
CA PRO A 102 -33.91 7.79 66.48
C PRO A 102 -33.35 8.31 67.86
N GLU A 103 -32.85 9.57 67.84
CA GLU A 103 -32.81 10.62 68.88
C GLU A 103 -32.62 10.32 70.38
N ALA A 104 -31.69 11.05 71.04
CA ALA A 104 -32.02 11.97 72.16
C ALA A 104 -30.81 12.73 72.75
N VAL A 105 -31.14 13.96 73.16
CA VAL A 105 -30.38 15.04 73.82
C VAL A 105 -30.36 14.89 75.36
N LYS A 106 -29.32 15.41 76.06
CA LYS A 106 -29.40 16.24 77.30
C LYS A 106 -27.98 16.55 77.88
N THR A 107 -27.52 17.80 78.01
CA THR A 107 -27.81 18.89 79.00
C THR A 107 -26.85 18.86 80.22
N ALA A 108 -25.79 19.72 80.22
CA ALA A 108 -25.58 20.97 81.03
C ALA A 108 -24.84 20.78 82.38
N ALA A 109 -23.66 21.40 82.57
CA ALA A 109 -23.36 22.63 83.36
C ALA A 109 -23.06 22.33 84.87
N PRO A 110 -22.48 23.22 85.74
CA PRO A 110 -22.34 24.69 85.63
C PRO A 110 -21.08 25.41 86.25
N ALA A 111 -21.01 26.76 86.01
CA ALA A 111 -20.67 27.92 86.90
C ALA A 111 -19.28 28.07 87.61
N THR A 112 -18.63 29.23 87.91
CA THR A 112 -18.67 30.72 87.73
C THR A 112 -17.43 31.30 88.56
N PRO A 113 -17.19 32.61 88.85
CA PRO A 113 -16.69 33.79 88.10
C PRO A 113 -15.35 34.44 88.62
N ALA A 114 -14.85 35.52 87.99
CA ALA A 114 -14.26 36.72 88.67
C ALA A 114 -14.06 37.93 87.72
N ALA A 115 -13.95 39.14 88.28
CA ALA A 115 -14.36 40.43 87.72
C ALA A 115 -13.27 41.56 87.80
N VAL A 116 -13.15 42.41 86.74
CA VAL A 116 -13.00 43.92 86.66
C VAL A 116 -11.67 44.55 87.19
N PRO A 117 -11.07 45.72 86.72
CA PRO A 117 -11.63 46.99 86.20
C PRO A 117 -10.96 47.75 85.01
N VAL A 118 -11.60 48.87 84.59
CA VAL A 118 -11.33 49.88 83.52
C VAL A 118 -10.53 51.10 84.06
N PRO A 119 -9.92 52.03 83.26
CA PRO A 119 -10.63 53.24 82.77
C PRO A 119 -10.16 53.93 81.44
N THR A 120 -11.13 54.51 80.72
CA THR A 120 -11.20 55.88 80.10
C THR A 120 -10.51 56.28 78.76
N ALA A 121 -11.39 56.63 77.80
CA ALA A 121 -11.41 57.70 76.79
C ALA A 121 -10.55 57.65 75.50
N ALA A 122 -11.25 57.53 74.36
CA ALA A 122 -11.30 58.59 73.33
C ALA A 122 -12.43 58.29 72.32
N VAL A 123 -13.39 59.20 72.20
CA VAL A 123 -14.50 59.17 71.23
C VAL A 123 -14.03 59.68 69.88
N LYS A 124 -14.32 58.94 68.80
CA LYS A 124 -14.30 59.41 67.39
C LYS A 124 -15.65 59.07 66.73
N PRO A 125 -16.10 59.85 65.73
CA PRO A 125 -17.51 60.06 65.45
C PRO A 125 -18.19 58.92 64.70
N THR A 126 -19.48 58.78 64.97
CA THR A 126 -20.49 57.91 64.40
C THR A 126 -20.44 57.84 62.87
N ALA A 127 -20.10 56.67 62.32
CA ALA A 127 -20.43 56.31 60.95
C ALA A 127 -21.88 55.82 60.91
N VAL A 128 -22.68 56.40 60.02
CA VAL A 128 -24.04 55.99 59.72
C VAL A 128 -24.06 54.52 59.29
N SER A 129 -24.72 53.66 60.05
CA SER A 129 -25.00 52.28 59.63
C SER A 129 -26.09 52.29 58.56
N VAL A 130 -25.68 52.10 57.30
CA VAL A 130 -26.59 51.75 56.21
C VAL A 130 -27.20 50.38 56.53
N PRO A 131 -28.53 50.19 56.45
CA PRO A 131 -29.12 48.88 56.71
C PRO A 131 -28.59 47.88 55.67
N ALA A 132 -28.17 46.70 56.15
CA ALA A 132 -27.66 45.62 55.32
C ALA A 132 -28.58 45.36 54.13
N GLN A 133 -28.05 45.63 52.94
CA GLN A 133 -28.69 45.34 51.67
C GLN A 133 -28.93 43.83 51.62
N ARG A 134 -30.20 43.40 51.67
CA ARG A 134 -30.56 42.00 51.41
C ARG A 134 -30.10 41.69 50.00
N THR A 135 -28.99 40.99 49.86
CA THR A 135 -28.54 40.41 48.59
C THR A 135 -29.70 39.59 48.03
N ALA A 136 -30.26 40.03 46.91
CA ALA A 136 -31.17 39.21 46.11
C ALA A 136 -30.49 37.86 45.83
N PRO A 137 -31.22 36.74 45.82
CA PRO A 137 -30.63 35.45 45.49
C PRO A 137 -29.93 35.56 44.12
N PRO A 138 -28.72 34.99 43.97
CA PRO A 138 -28.01 35.02 42.70
C PRO A 138 -28.96 34.44 41.64
N LEU A 139 -29.18 35.18 40.56
CA LEU A 139 -29.92 34.71 39.39
C LEU A 139 -29.34 33.35 39.02
N ALA A 140 -30.16 32.30 39.11
CA ALA A 140 -29.74 30.95 38.80
C ALA A 140 -29.08 30.95 37.42
N ASP A 141 -27.81 30.56 37.37
CA ASP A 141 -27.02 30.52 36.15
C ASP A 141 -27.81 29.68 35.12
N PRO A 142 -28.20 30.23 33.94
CA PRO A 142 -29.05 29.54 32.96
C PRO A 142 -28.49 28.17 32.54
N VAL A 143 -27.19 28.00 32.74
CA VAL A 143 -26.42 26.78 32.56
C VAL A 143 -26.90 25.69 33.55
N ALA A 144 -27.17 25.99 34.81
CA ALA A 144 -27.57 24.98 35.80
C ALA A 144 -28.96 24.37 35.56
N ALA A 145 -29.80 24.98 34.71
CA ALA A 145 -31.17 24.53 34.43
C ALA A 145 -31.27 23.39 33.38
N VAL A 146 -30.18 23.06 32.69
CA VAL A 146 -30.17 22.06 31.60
C VAL A 146 -29.68 20.70 32.11
N PRO A 147 -30.48 19.61 31.98
CA PRO A 147 -30.09 18.27 32.41
C PRO A 147 -28.76 17.81 31.81
N TRP A 148 -27.94 17.11 32.60
CA TRP A 148 -26.60 16.64 32.20
C TRP A 148 -26.61 15.83 30.88
N SER A 149 -27.62 14.99 30.66
CA SER A 149 -27.77 14.21 29.43
C SER A 149 -27.96 15.09 28.19
N MET A 150 -28.62 16.24 28.32
CA MET A 150 -28.84 17.19 27.24
C MET A 150 -27.58 17.98 26.90
N ARG A 151 -26.71 18.23 27.90
CA ARG A 151 -25.39 18.85 27.73
C ARG A 151 -24.41 17.94 27.01
N VAL A 152 -24.28 16.69 27.48
CA VAL A 152 -23.43 15.68 26.84
C VAL A 152 -23.95 15.36 25.44
N GLY A 153 -25.27 15.29 25.26
CA GLY A 153 -25.91 15.13 23.95
C GLY A 153 -25.60 16.30 23.00
N ALA A 154 -25.62 17.54 23.47
CA ALA A 154 -25.26 18.71 22.67
C ALA A 154 -23.75 18.74 22.33
N GLU A 155 -22.89 18.34 23.25
CA GLU A 155 -21.43 18.25 23.03
C GLU A 155 -21.07 17.19 22.00
N ILE A 156 -21.66 16.00 22.11
CA ILE A 156 -21.51 14.93 21.12
C ILE A 156 -22.16 15.35 19.79
N GLY A 157 -23.33 15.97 19.84
CA GLY A 157 -24.09 16.42 18.68
C GLY A 157 -23.32 17.43 17.83
N TRP A 158 -22.75 18.49 18.43
CA TRP A 158 -21.99 19.47 17.65
C TRP A 158 -20.67 18.89 17.11
N ARG A 159 -19.99 18.01 17.86
CA ARG A 159 -18.78 17.31 17.38
C ARG A 159 -19.10 16.40 16.19
N LEU A 160 -20.23 15.68 16.24
CA LEU A 160 -20.72 14.88 15.12
C LEU A 160 -21.14 15.76 13.94
N LEU A 161 -21.75 16.92 14.17
CA LEU A 161 -22.09 17.88 13.11
C LEU A 161 -20.86 18.49 12.46
N VAL A 162 -19.81 18.82 13.23
CA VAL A 162 -18.54 19.30 12.69
C VAL A 162 -17.83 18.18 11.92
N LEU A 163 -17.83 16.95 12.44
CA LEU A 163 -17.30 15.79 11.72
C LEU A 163 -18.06 15.57 10.41
N ALA A 164 -19.40 15.55 10.45
CA ALA A 164 -20.25 15.36 9.28
C ALA A 164 -20.09 16.51 8.28
N GLY A 165 -20.02 17.76 8.75
CA GLY A 165 -19.76 18.94 7.93
C GLY A 165 -18.37 18.89 7.30
N THR A 166 -17.35 18.50 8.06
CA THR A 166 -15.98 18.31 7.55
C THR A 166 -15.96 17.23 6.48
N VAL A 167 -16.60 16.08 6.71
CA VAL A 167 -16.73 14.98 5.74
C VAL A 167 -17.50 15.42 4.50
N TRP A 168 -18.59 16.17 4.65
CA TRP A 168 -19.38 16.70 3.53
C TRP A 168 -18.57 17.69 2.69
N VAL A 169 -17.87 18.63 3.31
CA VAL A 169 -16.96 19.55 2.62
C VAL A 169 -15.85 18.78 1.91
N LEU A 170 -15.26 17.77 2.57
CA LEU A 170 -14.23 16.93 1.98
C LEU A 170 -14.76 16.21 0.73
N MET A 171 -15.95 15.59 0.81
CA MET A 171 -16.59 14.93 -0.33
C MET A 171 -16.87 15.91 -1.47
N ARG A 172 -17.31 17.14 -1.15
CA ARG A 172 -17.58 18.19 -2.15
C ARG A 172 -16.31 18.64 -2.85
N VAL A 173 -15.22 18.82 -2.10
CA VAL A 173 -13.90 19.18 -2.63
C VAL A 173 -13.32 18.03 -3.46
N ILE A 174 -13.40 16.79 -2.97
CA ILE A 174 -12.96 15.61 -3.70
C ILE A 174 -13.69 15.50 -5.05
N GLY A 175 -15.02 15.69 -5.07
CA GLY A 175 -15.78 15.68 -6.32
C GLY A 175 -15.37 16.79 -7.30
N ALA A 176 -15.04 17.99 -6.81
CA ALA A 176 -14.59 19.10 -7.65
C ALA A 176 -13.18 18.91 -8.21
N VAL A 177 -12.30 18.22 -7.47
CA VAL A 177 -10.89 18.03 -7.84
C VAL A 177 -10.63 16.63 -8.40
N GLN A 178 -11.65 15.77 -8.51
CA GLN A 178 -11.53 14.38 -8.94
C GLN A 178 -10.79 14.24 -10.28
N LEU A 179 -11.18 15.03 -11.29
CA LEU A 179 -10.53 15.00 -12.60
C LEU A 179 -9.05 15.39 -12.51
N VAL A 180 -8.71 16.38 -11.70
CA VAL A 180 -7.33 16.83 -11.47
C VAL A 180 -6.53 15.75 -10.75
N VAL A 181 -7.09 15.12 -9.70
CA VAL A 181 -6.42 14.03 -8.96
C VAL A 181 -6.20 12.81 -9.87
N LEU A 182 -7.19 12.42 -10.66
CA LEU A 182 -7.08 11.32 -11.61
C LEU A 182 -6.04 11.62 -12.69
N ALA A 183 -6.07 12.82 -13.28
CA ALA A 183 -5.11 13.24 -14.29
C ALA A 183 -3.68 13.31 -13.71
N PHE A 184 -3.51 13.86 -12.52
CA PHE A 184 -2.23 13.88 -11.83
C PHE A 184 -1.72 12.47 -11.54
N THR A 185 -2.59 11.59 -11.05
CA THR A 185 -2.20 10.21 -10.73
C THR A 185 -1.91 9.40 -11.99
N ALA A 186 -2.69 9.58 -13.06
CA ALA A 186 -2.37 9.02 -14.38
C ALA A 186 -1.00 9.53 -14.86
N GLY A 187 -0.72 10.83 -14.72
CA GLY A 187 0.58 11.41 -15.04
C GLY A 187 1.71 10.83 -14.18
N LEU A 188 1.46 10.55 -12.89
CA LEU A 188 2.40 9.88 -11.98
C LEU A 188 2.71 8.45 -12.45
N LEU A 189 1.68 7.68 -12.85
CA LEU A 189 1.83 6.32 -13.37
C LEU A 189 2.58 6.30 -14.70
N ILE A 190 2.22 7.20 -15.63
CA ILE A 190 2.93 7.37 -16.91
C ILE A 190 4.39 7.76 -16.66
N THR A 191 4.65 8.67 -15.71
CA THR A 191 6.01 9.05 -15.33
C THR A 191 6.78 7.84 -14.81
N ALA A 192 6.18 7.02 -13.93
CA ALA A 192 6.81 5.81 -13.41
C ALA A 192 7.16 4.82 -14.55
N LEU A 193 6.32 4.71 -15.57
CA LEU A 193 6.59 3.92 -16.77
C LEU A 193 7.73 4.49 -17.63
N LEU A 194 7.75 5.81 -17.85
CA LEU A 194 8.68 6.49 -18.75
C LEU A 194 10.07 6.76 -18.13
N GLN A 195 10.15 6.96 -16.82
CA GLN A 195 11.40 7.29 -16.11
C GLN A 195 12.58 6.33 -16.40
N PRO A 196 12.44 4.98 -16.41
CA PRO A 196 13.55 4.10 -16.74
C PRO A 196 14.11 4.33 -18.15
N PHE A 197 13.29 4.78 -19.10
CA PHE A 197 13.73 5.14 -20.45
C PHE A 197 14.54 6.45 -20.44
N VAL A 198 14.09 7.48 -19.72
CA VAL A 198 14.87 8.72 -19.52
C VAL A 198 16.21 8.41 -18.83
N ALA A 199 16.20 7.58 -17.80
CA ALA A 199 17.40 7.20 -17.08
C ALA A 199 18.39 6.46 -18.00
N ARG A 200 17.91 5.59 -18.90
CA ARG A 200 18.75 4.88 -19.88
C ARG A 200 19.35 5.85 -20.91
N LEU A 201 18.61 6.87 -21.32
CA LEU A 201 19.08 7.88 -22.27
C LEU A 201 20.10 8.84 -21.63
N LYS A 202 19.88 9.23 -20.37
CA LYS A 202 20.84 10.00 -19.57
C LYS A 202 22.16 9.23 -19.37
N ARG A 203 22.10 7.91 -19.14
CA ARG A 203 23.31 7.06 -19.05
C ARG A 203 24.11 7.01 -20.37
N ARG A 204 23.48 7.30 -21.51
CA ARG A 204 24.14 7.43 -22.82
C ARG A 204 24.68 8.84 -23.10
N GLY A 205 24.63 9.75 -22.12
CA GLY A 205 25.19 11.10 -22.22
C GLY A 205 24.21 12.19 -22.66
N VAL A 206 22.94 11.87 -22.90
CA VAL A 206 21.94 12.88 -23.31
C VAL A 206 21.60 13.80 -22.12
N PRO A 207 21.63 15.14 -22.28
CA PRO A 207 21.28 16.07 -21.21
C PRO A 207 19.82 15.89 -20.77
N ARG A 208 19.54 16.15 -19.49
CA ARG A 208 18.26 15.82 -18.85
C ARG A 208 17.04 16.36 -19.61
N GLY A 209 17.08 17.63 -20.04
CA GLY A 209 15.95 18.25 -20.76
C GLY A 209 15.62 17.56 -22.08
N VAL A 210 16.63 17.27 -22.90
CA VAL A 210 16.45 16.58 -24.19
C VAL A 210 16.00 15.14 -23.95
N ALA A 211 16.57 14.44 -22.97
CA ALA A 211 16.18 13.08 -22.66
C ALA A 211 14.70 13.00 -22.22
N THR A 212 14.27 13.93 -21.37
CA THR A 212 12.86 14.04 -20.95
C THR A 212 11.96 14.35 -22.14
N ALA A 213 12.30 15.33 -22.98
CA ALA A 213 11.49 15.70 -24.14
C ALA A 213 11.33 14.54 -25.14
N MET A 214 12.42 13.84 -25.47
CA MET A 214 12.38 12.70 -26.40
C MET A 214 11.50 11.56 -25.89
N VAL A 215 11.63 11.21 -24.61
CA VAL A 215 10.84 10.11 -24.02
C VAL A 215 9.38 10.52 -23.83
N PHE A 216 9.12 11.77 -23.44
CA PHE A 216 7.77 12.30 -23.32
C PHE A 216 7.05 12.27 -24.68
N VAL A 217 7.63 12.90 -25.71
CA VAL A 217 7.04 12.93 -27.05
C VAL A 217 6.92 11.51 -27.61
N GLY A 218 7.97 10.70 -27.52
CA GLY A 218 7.95 9.32 -28.00
C GLY A 218 6.88 8.47 -27.31
N GLY A 219 6.74 8.58 -25.99
CA GLY A 219 5.72 7.87 -25.22
C GLY A 219 4.30 8.25 -25.62
N PHE A 220 4.00 9.55 -25.74
CA PHE A 220 2.68 10.03 -26.15
C PHE A 220 2.37 9.71 -27.62
N VAL A 221 3.36 9.78 -28.52
CA VAL A 221 3.19 9.37 -29.92
C VAL A 221 2.86 7.87 -30.00
N ILE A 222 3.59 7.02 -29.29
CA ILE A 222 3.30 5.57 -29.26
C ILE A 222 1.88 5.32 -28.72
N MET A 223 1.51 5.96 -27.62
CA MET A 223 0.17 5.77 -27.03
C MET A 223 -0.95 6.28 -27.94
N GLY A 224 -0.72 7.41 -28.61
CA GLY A 224 -1.63 7.97 -29.61
C GLY A 224 -1.76 7.07 -30.84
N LEU A 225 -0.66 6.48 -31.33
CA LEU A 225 -0.68 5.53 -32.46
C LEU A 225 -1.42 4.24 -32.10
N VAL A 226 -1.23 3.71 -30.89
CA VAL A 226 -1.99 2.54 -30.41
C VAL A 226 -3.48 2.87 -30.33
N GLY A 227 -3.85 4.01 -29.73
CA GLY A 227 -5.24 4.43 -29.64
C GLY A 227 -5.89 4.66 -31.00
N TRP A 228 -5.17 5.34 -31.90
CA TRP A 228 -5.59 5.53 -33.30
C TRP A 228 -5.81 4.19 -34.01
N PHE A 229 -4.86 3.25 -33.89
CA PHE A 229 -4.95 1.94 -34.51
C PHE A 229 -6.18 1.16 -34.02
N VAL A 230 -6.49 1.22 -32.72
CA VAL A 230 -7.70 0.59 -32.15
C VAL A 230 -8.97 1.17 -32.74
N VAL A 231 -9.09 2.51 -32.73
CA VAL A 231 -10.29 3.19 -33.24
C VAL A 231 -10.48 2.86 -34.72
N TRP A 232 -9.41 2.96 -35.51
CA TRP A 232 -9.42 2.62 -36.92
C TRP A 232 -9.87 1.17 -37.15
N GLN A 233 -9.29 0.23 -36.40
CA GLN A 233 -9.63 -1.19 -36.50
C GLN A 233 -11.09 -1.47 -36.10
N VAL A 234 -11.62 -0.78 -35.08
CA VAL A 234 -13.03 -0.93 -34.69
C VAL A 234 -13.95 -0.37 -35.78
N MET A 235 -13.63 0.80 -36.34
CA MET A 235 -14.42 1.43 -37.39
C MET A 235 -14.48 0.57 -38.66
N ASP A 236 -13.36 0.01 -39.11
CA ASP A 236 -13.30 -0.81 -40.33
C ASP A 236 -14.08 -2.14 -40.21
N ASN A 237 -14.41 -2.56 -39.00
CA ASN A 237 -15.06 -3.84 -38.75
C ASN A 237 -16.45 -3.72 -38.11
N ILE A 238 -16.94 -2.49 -37.90
CA ILE A 238 -18.24 -2.26 -37.26
C ILE A 238 -19.40 -2.75 -38.14
N ASP A 239 -19.26 -2.61 -39.46
CA ASP A 239 -20.27 -3.06 -40.43
C ASP A 239 -20.34 -4.59 -40.48
N ASN A 240 -19.18 -5.25 -40.46
CA ASN A 240 -19.08 -6.71 -40.38
C ASN A 240 -19.60 -7.25 -39.04
N LEU A 241 -19.41 -6.52 -37.94
CA LEU A 241 -19.89 -6.92 -36.62
C LEU A 241 -21.43 -6.95 -36.58
N SER A 242 -22.10 -6.01 -37.25
CA SER A 242 -23.58 -5.98 -37.28
C SER A 242 -24.17 -7.19 -38.02
N SER A 243 -23.57 -7.59 -39.14
CA SER A 243 -23.99 -8.81 -39.87
C SER A 243 -23.62 -10.07 -39.11
N SER A 244 -22.40 -10.18 -38.57
CA SER A 244 -21.98 -11.35 -37.80
C SER A 244 -22.78 -11.52 -36.50
N LEU A 245 -23.21 -10.42 -35.86
CA LEU A 245 -24.12 -10.44 -34.71
C LEU A 245 -25.47 -11.09 -35.05
N GLN A 246 -26.01 -10.80 -36.22
CA GLN A 246 -27.28 -11.38 -36.66
C GLN A 246 -27.13 -12.88 -36.99
N ASP A 247 -26.04 -13.24 -37.67
CA ASP A 247 -25.75 -14.63 -38.01
C ASP A 247 -25.45 -15.48 -36.77
N GLY A 248 -24.65 -14.97 -35.83
CA GLY A 248 -24.33 -15.64 -34.57
C GLY A 248 -25.51 -15.88 -33.65
N VAL A 249 -26.45 -14.94 -33.58
CA VAL A 249 -27.71 -15.13 -32.84
C VAL A 249 -28.54 -16.25 -33.48
N ASN A 250 -28.56 -16.32 -34.82
CA ASN A 250 -29.28 -17.37 -35.54
C ASN A 250 -28.60 -18.75 -35.38
N GLU A 251 -27.27 -18.80 -35.43
CA GLU A 251 -26.46 -20.01 -35.21
C GLU A 251 -26.61 -20.53 -33.77
N GLY A 252 -26.52 -19.62 -32.79
CA GLY A 252 -26.71 -19.93 -31.37
C GLY A 252 -28.13 -20.41 -31.08
N LYS A 253 -29.14 -19.82 -31.73
CA LYS A 253 -30.52 -20.31 -31.69
C LYS A 253 -30.63 -21.73 -32.27
N LYS A 254 -30.02 -22.00 -33.44
CA LYS A 254 -30.01 -23.34 -34.03
C LYS A 254 -29.32 -24.37 -33.13
N TRP A 255 -28.21 -24.01 -32.50
CA TRP A 255 -27.52 -24.91 -31.57
C TRP A 255 -28.35 -25.18 -30.32
N LEU A 256 -28.97 -24.15 -29.74
CA LEU A 256 -29.79 -24.28 -28.54
C LEU A 256 -31.08 -25.09 -28.79
N LEU A 257 -31.67 -24.95 -29.98
CA LEU A 257 -32.82 -25.76 -30.42
C LEU A 257 -32.46 -27.22 -30.71
N ASN A 258 -31.22 -27.50 -31.12
CA ASN A 258 -30.70 -28.86 -31.32
C ASN A 258 -30.03 -29.43 -30.05
N SER A 259 -30.05 -28.69 -28.94
CA SER A 259 -29.43 -29.09 -27.69
C SER A 259 -30.36 -30.04 -26.92
N PRO A 260 -29.83 -31.04 -26.18
CA PRO A 260 -30.64 -31.94 -25.34
C PRO A 260 -31.35 -31.22 -24.17
N PHE A 261 -31.05 -29.93 -23.95
CA PHE A 261 -31.79 -29.07 -23.03
C PHE A 261 -33.02 -28.51 -23.78
N HIS A 262 -34.22 -28.93 -23.38
CA HIS A 262 -35.50 -28.56 -23.98
C HIS A 262 -35.86 -27.08 -23.72
N VAL A 263 -35.13 -26.15 -24.34
CA VAL A 263 -35.38 -24.71 -24.22
C VAL A 263 -36.42 -24.30 -25.26
N THR A 264 -37.56 -23.78 -24.81
CA THR A 264 -38.70 -23.40 -25.66
C THR A 264 -38.37 -22.19 -26.54
N ASP A 265 -38.78 -22.22 -27.82
CA ASP A 265 -38.60 -21.14 -28.81
C ASP A 265 -38.95 -19.73 -28.30
N ASP A 266 -39.97 -19.63 -27.45
CA ASP A 266 -40.45 -18.37 -26.89
C ASP A 266 -39.41 -17.71 -25.96
N GLN A 267 -38.70 -18.49 -25.13
CA GLN A 267 -37.67 -17.96 -24.24
C GLN A 267 -36.47 -17.44 -25.04
N ILE A 268 -36.10 -18.14 -26.11
CA ILE A 268 -34.98 -17.77 -26.98
C ILE A 268 -35.31 -16.49 -27.75
N ASN A 269 -36.51 -16.39 -28.33
CA ASN A 269 -36.94 -15.19 -29.04
C ASN A 269 -37.06 -13.97 -28.10
N GLN A 270 -37.41 -14.18 -26.83
CA GLN A 270 -37.51 -13.10 -25.84
C GLN A 270 -36.12 -12.59 -25.43
N VAL A 271 -35.14 -13.49 -25.21
CA VAL A 271 -33.75 -13.08 -24.96
C VAL A 271 -33.14 -12.39 -26.18
N ALA A 272 -33.36 -12.90 -27.39
CA ALA A 272 -32.87 -12.28 -28.62
C ALA A 272 -33.48 -10.88 -28.85
N LYS A 273 -34.79 -10.71 -28.63
CA LYS A 273 -35.45 -9.39 -28.69
C LYS A 273 -34.94 -8.44 -27.61
N ASN A 274 -34.74 -8.91 -26.39
CA ASN A 274 -34.20 -8.09 -25.31
C ASN A 274 -32.76 -7.66 -25.59
N LEU A 275 -31.95 -8.53 -26.19
CA LEU A 275 -30.58 -8.22 -26.59
C LEU A 275 -30.54 -7.21 -27.74
N GLN A 276 -31.37 -7.41 -28.77
CA GLN A 276 -31.50 -6.44 -29.88
C GLN A 276 -32.06 -5.09 -29.40
N ALA A 277 -33.03 -5.09 -28.49
CA ALA A 277 -33.58 -3.87 -27.90
C ALA A 277 -32.56 -3.15 -27.01
N ALA A 278 -31.77 -3.87 -26.20
CA ALA A 278 -30.71 -3.29 -25.37
C ALA A 278 -29.58 -2.68 -26.22
N ILE A 279 -29.24 -3.30 -27.35
CA ILE A 279 -28.22 -2.76 -28.26
C ILE A 279 -28.79 -1.58 -29.08
N GLY A 280 -29.98 -1.71 -29.67
CA GLY A 280 -30.60 -0.70 -30.52
C GLY A 280 -31.09 0.55 -29.78
N SER A 281 -31.52 0.42 -28.52
CA SER A 281 -31.86 1.57 -27.66
C SER A 281 -30.60 2.34 -27.23
N ASN A 282 -29.47 1.65 -27.02
CA ASN A 282 -28.18 2.29 -26.80
C ASN A 282 -27.65 3.00 -28.05
N THR A 283 -27.93 2.51 -29.26
CA THR A 283 -27.54 3.23 -30.49
C THR A 283 -28.30 4.56 -30.64
N LYS A 284 -29.59 4.61 -30.27
CA LYS A 284 -30.34 5.89 -30.21
C LYS A 284 -29.86 6.81 -29.09
N ALA A 285 -29.51 6.26 -27.92
CA ALA A 285 -28.89 7.03 -26.84
C ALA A 285 -27.49 7.57 -27.22
N LEU A 286 -26.75 6.87 -28.08
CA LEU A 286 -25.48 7.34 -28.65
C LEU A 286 -25.68 8.45 -29.70
N THR A 287 -26.74 8.37 -30.51
CA THR A 287 -27.01 9.33 -31.60
C THR A 287 -27.67 10.64 -31.11
N ASP A 288 -28.53 10.59 -30.09
CA ASP A 288 -29.20 11.78 -29.53
C ASP A 288 -28.32 12.56 -28.51
N ALA A 289 -27.12 12.05 -28.19
CA ALA A 289 -26.19 12.62 -27.21
C ALA A 289 -25.20 13.66 -27.79
N GLY A 290 -25.60 14.45 -28.78
CA GLY A 290 -24.71 15.45 -29.42
C GLY A 290 -24.08 16.46 -28.46
N LEU A 291 -24.78 16.83 -27.37
CA LEU A 291 -24.25 17.75 -26.34
C LEU A 291 -23.56 17.04 -25.17
N GLN A 292 -24.01 15.84 -24.78
CA GLN A 292 -23.37 15.07 -23.71
C GLN A 292 -22.04 14.45 -24.15
N GLY A 293 -21.94 14.01 -25.41
CA GLY A 293 -20.69 13.51 -25.99
C GLY A 293 -19.60 14.59 -26.05
N VAL A 294 -19.96 15.84 -26.35
CA VAL A 294 -19.01 16.97 -26.34
C VAL A 294 -18.44 17.20 -24.95
N THR A 295 -19.26 17.18 -23.89
CA THR A 295 -18.77 17.34 -22.51
C THR A 295 -17.79 16.23 -22.13
N VAL A 296 -18.09 14.98 -22.46
CA VAL A 296 -17.18 13.85 -22.18
C VAL A 296 -15.85 13.99 -22.94
N ILE A 297 -15.89 14.42 -24.21
CA ILE A 297 -14.69 14.67 -24.99
C ILE A 297 -13.87 15.81 -24.37
N VAL A 298 -14.52 16.91 -23.96
CA VAL A 298 -13.84 18.04 -23.32
C VAL A 298 -13.22 17.63 -21.99
N GLU A 299 -13.92 16.86 -21.15
CA GLU A 299 -13.39 16.31 -19.90
C GLU A 299 -12.19 15.39 -20.15
N LEU A 300 -12.28 14.51 -21.16
CA LEU A 300 -11.20 13.60 -21.53
C LEU A 300 -9.98 14.36 -22.06
N LEU A 301 -10.17 15.34 -22.93
CA LEU A 301 -9.09 16.20 -23.43
C LEU A 301 -8.46 17.03 -22.31
N THR A 302 -9.27 17.57 -21.41
CA THR A 302 -8.79 18.31 -20.24
C THR A 302 -7.97 17.41 -19.32
N GLY A 303 -8.49 16.21 -19.01
CA GLY A 303 -7.78 15.20 -18.22
C GLY A 303 -6.48 14.74 -18.88
N MET A 304 -6.49 14.51 -20.20
CA MET A 304 -5.30 14.15 -20.97
C MET A 304 -4.26 15.27 -20.93
N LEU A 305 -4.66 16.52 -21.14
CA LEU A 305 -3.77 17.67 -21.08
C LEU A 305 -3.14 17.83 -19.68
N LEU A 306 -3.94 17.68 -18.62
CA LEU A 306 -3.44 17.72 -17.25
C LEU A 306 -2.50 16.56 -16.93
N ALA A 307 -2.79 15.35 -17.44
CA ALA A 307 -1.91 14.19 -17.27
C ALA A 307 -0.59 14.37 -18.05
N MET A 308 -0.65 14.92 -19.26
CA MET A 308 0.52 15.30 -20.06
C MET A 308 1.39 16.32 -19.32
N PHE A 309 0.78 17.40 -18.86
CA PHE A 309 1.46 18.44 -18.09
C PHE A 309 2.10 17.86 -16.82
N SER A 310 1.34 17.08 -16.04
CA SER A 310 1.83 16.42 -14.83
C SER A 310 3.01 15.49 -15.14
N THR A 311 2.90 14.69 -16.20
CA THR A 311 3.97 13.78 -16.64
C THR A 311 5.24 14.54 -16.98
N LEU A 312 5.13 15.62 -17.78
CA LEU A 312 6.28 16.41 -18.21
C LEU A 312 7.02 17.01 -17.00
N PHE A 313 6.30 17.63 -16.07
CA PHE A 313 6.88 18.24 -14.88
C PHE A 313 7.47 17.21 -13.92
N LEU A 314 6.78 16.09 -13.67
CA LEU A 314 7.31 15.02 -12.81
C LEU A 314 8.56 14.36 -13.42
N LEU A 315 8.60 14.19 -14.74
CA LEU A 315 9.73 13.61 -15.45
C LEU A 315 10.92 14.59 -15.52
N TYR A 316 10.65 15.88 -15.73
CA TYR A 316 11.69 16.92 -15.79
C TYR A 316 12.22 17.28 -14.41
N ASP A 317 11.36 17.53 -13.42
CA ASP A 317 11.72 18.18 -12.15
C ASP A 317 11.35 17.37 -10.89
N GLY A 318 11.09 16.07 -11.04
CA GLY A 318 10.66 15.18 -9.94
C GLY A 318 11.42 15.33 -8.61
N PRO A 319 12.78 15.41 -8.58
CA PRO A 319 13.53 15.60 -7.33
C PRO A 319 13.23 16.93 -6.63
N ASN A 320 13.07 18.02 -7.38
CA ASN A 320 12.76 19.32 -6.81
C ASN A 320 11.32 19.36 -6.30
N ILE A 321 10.37 18.78 -7.04
CA ILE A 321 8.98 18.60 -6.59
C ILE A 321 8.93 17.80 -5.29
N TRP A 322 9.71 16.71 -5.19
CA TRP A 322 9.80 15.90 -3.98
C TRP A 322 10.38 16.67 -2.79
N ASN A 323 11.47 17.41 -2.99
CA ASN A 323 12.07 18.24 -1.94
C ASN A 323 11.13 19.36 -1.49
N TRP A 324 10.39 19.97 -2.42
CA TRP A 324 9.35 20.94 -2.11
C TRP A 324 8.23 20.29 -1.30
N PHE A 325 7.75 19.11 -1.71
CA PHE A 325 6.73 18.34 -0.98
C PHE A 325 7.15 18.03 0.47
N LEU A 326 8.41 17.63 0.70
CA LEU A 326 8.93 17.39 2.05
C LEU A 326 8.93 18.63 2.94
N ARG A 327 9.04 19.84 2.37
CA ARG A 327 9.01 21.10 3.13
C ARG A 327 7.62 21.42 3.70
N LEU A 328 6.55 20.83 3.15
CA LEU A 328 5.18 21.00 3.68
C LEU A 328 4.99 20.29 5.04
N PHE A 329 5.86 19.34 5.39
CA PHE A 329 5.75 18.56 6.63
C PHE A 329 6.62 19.14 7.76
N PRO A 330 6.20 18.98 9.03
CA PRO A 330 7.02 19.31 10.19
C PRO A 330 8.33 18.53 10.20
N GLU A 331 9.39 19.13 10.76
CA GLU A 331 10.75 18.56 10.79
C GLU A 331 10.81 17.13 11.35
N ALA A 332 10.02 16.84 12.40
CA ALA A 332 9.95 15.51 13.01
C ALA A 332 9.54 14.40 12.01
N ALA A 333 8.69 14.71 11.03
CA ALA A 333 8.21 13.75 10.03
C ALA A 333 9.08 13.71 8.76
N ARG A 334 9.93 14.72 8.52
CA ARG A 334 10.70 14.85 7.27
C ARG A 334 11.62 13.67 7.01
N ASP A 335 12.35 13.19 8.03
CA ASP A 335 13.26 12.05 7.87
C ASP A 335 12.54 10.77 7.46
N GLY A 336 11.42 10.47 8.12
CA GLY A 336 10.62 9.28 7.85
C GLY A 336 10.05 9.33 6.44
N LEU A 337 9.51 10.48 6.03
CA LEU A 337 8.96 10.68 4.69
C LEU A 337 10.05 10.67 3.61
N ALA A 338 11.20 11.30 3.85
CA ALA A 338 12.34 11.30 2.93
C ALA A 338 12.84 9.89 2.64
N GLY A 339 12.83 8.99 3.64
CA GLY A 339 13.13 7.58 3.45
C GLY A 339 12.02 6.77 2.79
N ALA A 340 10.76 7.14 2.99
CA ALA A 340 9.60 6.45 2.41
C ALA A 340 9.43 6.73 0.90
N GLY A 341 9.68 7.97 0.46
CA GLY A 341 9.45 8.41 -0.91
C GLY A 341 10.14 7.57 -1.99
N PRO A 342 11.46 7.36 -1.94
CA PRO A 342 12.17 6.52 -2.91
C PRO A 342 11.67 5.07 -2.95
N ARG A 343 11.21 4.53 -1.81
CA ARG A 343 10.65 3.17 -1.72
C ARG A 343 9.26 3.12 -2.34
N ALA A 344 8.40 4.09 -2.03
CA ALA A 344 7.10 4.27 -2.66
C ALA A 344 7.23 4.38 -4.19
N TRP A 345 8.18 5.20 -4.65
CA TRP A 345 8.45 5.38 -6.08
C TRP A 345 8.92 4.09 -6.75
N ARG A 346 9.79 3.32 -6.09
CA ARG A 346 10.22 2.01 -6.57
C ARG A 346 9.06 1.02 -6.65
N THR A 347 8.20 0.96 -5.64
CA THR A 347 6.99 0.11 -5.65
C THR A 347 6.07 0.48 -6.81
N LEU A 348 5.80 1.77 -6.99
CA LEU A 348 4.98 2.26 -8.09
C LEU A 348 5.56 1.89 -9.46
N THR A 349 6.85 2.11 -9.66
CA THR A 349 7.56 1.79 -10.90
C THR A 349 7.53 0.29 -11.21
N LEU A 350 7.76 -0.56 -10.20
CA LEU A 350 7.69 -2.01 -10.34
C LEU A 350 6.28 -2.48 -10.66
N TYR A 351 5.27 -1.92 -9.99
CA TYR A 351 3.87 -2.25 -10.23
C TYR A 351 3.46 -1.89 -11.66
N VAL A 352 3.64 -0.62 -12.08
CA VAL A 352 3.23 -0.16 -13.41
C VAL A 352 3.93 -0.95 -14.50
N ARG A 353 5.24 -1.17 -14.38
CA ARG A 353 5.98 -1.99 -15.34
C ARG A 353 5.51 -3.44 -15.34
N GLY A 354 5.21 -4.00 -14.17
CA GLY A 354 4.67 -5.33 -14.03
C GLY A 354 3.32 -5.47 -14.75
N THR A 355 2.40 -4.55 -14.51
CA THR A 355 1.09 -4.51 -15.17
C THR A 355 1.21 -4.39 -16.69
N VAL A 356 2.11 -3.54 -17.20
CA VAL A 356 2.32 -3.42 -18.66
C VAL A 356 2.86 -4.73 -19.25
N ILE A 357 3.78 -5.42 -18.57
CA ILE A 357 4.31 -6.71 -19.04
C ILE A 357 3.21 -7.77 -19.02
N VAL A 358 2.42 -7.84 -17.94
CA VAL A 358 1.28 -8.76 -17.83
C VAL A 358 0.27 -8.50 -18.95
N ALA A 359 -0.15 -7.25 -19.13
CA ALA A 359 -1.09 -6.87 -20.18
C ALA A 359 -0.58 -7.22 -21.58
N LEU A 360 0.72 -7.04 -21.86
CA LEU A 360 1.31 -7.46 -23.15
C LEU A 360 1.27 -8.97 -23.32
N ILE A 361 1.56 -9.74 -22.26
CA ILE A 361 1.49 -11.20 -22.31
C ILE A 361 0.05 -11.65 -22.56
N ASP A 362 -0.93 -11.09 -21.86
CA ASP A 362 -2.35 -11.42 -22.05
C ASP A 362 -2.79 -11.13 -23.48
N ALA A 363 -2.49 -9.93 -23.98
CA ALA A 363 -2.83 -9.53 -25.33
C ALA A 363 -2.21 -10.44 -26.40
N ILE A 364 -0.95 -10.85 -26.22
CA ILE A 364 -0.26 -11.73 -27.16
C ILE A 364 -0.81 -13.15 -27.06
N PHE A 365 -0.86 -13.74 -25.87
CA PHE A 365 -1.22 -15.16 -25.72
C PHE A 365 -2.69 -15.41 -26.00
N ILE A 366 -3.58 -14.56 -25.47
CA ILE A 366 -5.02 -14.66 -25.76
C ILE A 366 -5.27 -14.26 -27.21
N GLY A 367 -4.65 -13.19 -27.70
CA GLY A 367 -4.79 -12.75 -29.09
C GLY A 367 -4.34 -13.80 -30.10
N VAL A 368 -3.22 -14.47 -29.85
CA VAL A 368 -2.73 -15.59 -30.69
C VAL A 368 -3.67 -16.79 -30.61
N GLY A 369 -4.20 -17.11 -29.42
CA GLY A 369 -5.17 -18.20 -29.28
C GLY A 369 -6.46 -17.93 -30.07
N ILE A 370 -7.01 -16.72 -29.96
CA ILE A 370 -8.19 -16.27 -30.72
C ILE A 370 -7.90 -16.27 -32.22
N PHE A 371 -6.72 -15.82 -32.65
CA PHE A 371 -6.29 -15.82 -34.04
C PHE A 371 -6.24 -17.24 -34.63
N PHE A 372 -5.65 -18.21 -33.91
CA PHE A 372 -5.60 -19.60 -34.37
C PHE A 372 -6.96 -20.29 -34.38
N LEU A 373 -7.90 -19.82 -33.57
CA LEU A 373 -9.29 -20.28 -33.55
C LEU A 373 -10.13 -19.70 -34.70
N GLY A 374 -9.55 -18.86 -35.56
CA GLY A 374 -10.21 -18.28 -36.73
C GLY A 374 -11.15 -17.12 -36.41
N VAL A 375 -11.26 -16.73 -35.14
CA VAL A 375 -12.20 -15.68 -34.71
C VAL A 375 -11.83 -14.36 -35.38
N PRO A 376 -12.74 -13.73 -36.14
CA PRO A 376 -12.49 -12.43 -36.74
C PRO A 376 -12.21 -11.42 -35.63
N MET A 377 -11.59 -10.31 -35.95
CA MET A 377 -11.30 -9.27 -34.95
C MET A 377 -10.30 -9.68 -33.86
N ALA A 378 -9.49 -10.73 -34.07
CA ALA A 378 -8.48 -11.16 -33.10
C ALA A 378 -7.54 -10.02 -32.64
N VAL A 379 -7.06 -9.20 -33.58
CA VAL A 379 -6.18 -8.05 -33.28
C VAL A 379 -6.88 -6.98 -32.43
N PRO A 380 -8.04 -6.42 -32.80
CA PRO A 380 -8.73 -5.45 -31.95
C PRO A 380 -9.17 -6.04 -30.61
N LEU A 381 -9.58 -7.32 -30.56
CA LEU A 381 -9.84 -8.03 -29.30
C LEU A 381 -8.60 -8.09 -28.41
N ALA A 382 -7.43 -8.42 -28.98
CA ALA A 382 -6.17 -8.41 -28.25
C ALA A 382 -5.84 -7.04 -27.67
N VAL A 383 -6.17 -5.95 -28.38
CA VAL A 383 -5.97 -4.61 -27.82
C VAL A 383 -7.00 -4.26 -26.75
N VAL A 384 -8.26 -4.68 -26.89
CA VAL A 384 -9.26 -4.53 -25.83
C VAL A 384 -8.81 -5.29 -24.58
N ILE A 385 -8.28 -6.50 -24.72
CA ILE A 385 -7.69 -7.28 -23.63
C ILE A 385 -6.51 -6.51 -23.01
N PHE A 386 -5.57 -6.04 -23.82
CA PHE A 386 -4.42 -5.24 -23.37
C PHE A 386 -4.85 -4.04 -22.53
N LEU A 387 -5.80 -3.24 -23.03
CA LEU A 387 -6.28 -2.04 -22.35
C LEU A 387 -7.09 -2.38 -21.10
N SER A 388 -7.83 -3.48 -21.13
CA SER A 388 -8.63 -3.94 -19.99
C SER A 388 -7.76 -4.47 -18.86
N SER A 389 -6.62 -5.12 -19.14
CA SER A 389 -5.69 -5.67 -18.14
C SER A 389 -5.13 -4.61 -17.16
N PHE A 390 -5.31 -3.31 -17.42
CA PHE A 390 -4.98 -2.24 -16.47
C PHE A 390 -5.97 -2.11 -15.29
N VAL A 391 -7.16 -2.72 -15.38
CA VAL A 391 -8.12 -2.83 -14.28
C VAL A 391 -8.12 -4.26 -13.75
N PRO A 392 -7.44 -4.57 -12.63
CA PRO A 392 -7.38 -5.93 -12.11
C PRO A 392 -8.77 -6.51 -11.80
N LEU A 393 -8.92 -7.83 -11.97
CA LEU A 393 -10.19 -8.59 -11.96
C LEU A 393 -11.19 -8.17 -13.03
N VAL A 394 -11.64 -6.91 -13.01
CA VAL A 394 -12.72 -6.42 -13.87
C VAL A 394 -12.30 -6.48 -15.34
N GLY A 395 -11.07 -6.10 -15.63
CA GLY A 395 -10.51 -6.11 -16.98
C GLY A 395 -10.43 -7.49 -17.59
N ALA A 396 -9.91 -8.47 -16.83
CA ALA A 396 -9.81 -9.86 -17.29
C ALA A 396 -11.19 -10.48 -17.52
N VAL A 397 -12.13 -10.27 -16.58
CA VAL A 397 -13.49 -10.81 -16.70
C VAL A 397 -14.24 -10.15 -17.86
N ALA A 398 -14.19 -8.81 -17.96
CA ALA A 398 -14.89 -8.07 -19.00
C ALA A 398 -14.32 -8.36 -20.40
N SER A 399 -13.00 -8.31 -20.57
CA SER A 399 -12.37 -8.57 -21.87
C SER A 399 -12.45 -10.03 -22.28
N GLY A 400 -12.30 -10.97 -21.33
CA GLY A 400 -12.51 -12.39 -21.57
C GLY A 400 -13.96 -12.69 -21.97
N PHE A 401 -14.93 -12.07 -21.30
CA PHE A 401 -16.34 -12.17 -21.67
C PHE A 401 -16.60 -11.62 -23.08
N ILE A 402 -16.07 -10.44 -23.42
CA ILE A 402 -16.19 -9.87 -24.77
C ILE A 402 -15.59 -10.82 -25.80
N ALA A 403 -14.41 -11.39 -25.55
CA ALA A 403 -13.78 -12.35 -26.46
C ALA A 403 -14.63 -13.61 -26.68
N VAL A 404 -15.19 -14.17 -25.61
CA VAL A 404 -16.04 -15.37 -25.69
C VAL A 404 -17.35 -15.06 -26.42
N VAL A 405 -17.97 -13.92 -26.15
CA VAL A 405 -19.20 -13.49 -26.84
C VAL A 405 -18.95 -13.26 -28.32
N VAL A 406 -17.87 -12.56 -28.67
CA VAL A 406 -17.53 -12.34 -30.09
C VAL A 406 -17.27 -13.67 -30.79
N ALA A 407 -16.54 -14.60 -30.17
CA ALA A 407 -16.32 -15.93 -30.72
C ALA A 407 -17.62 -16.74 -30.87
N LEU A 408 -18.53 -16.66 -29.89
CA LEU A 408 -19.84 -17.31 -29.95
C LEU A 408 -20.67 -16.81 -31.12
N VAL A 409 -20.61 -15.50 -31.34
CA VAL A 409 -21.36 -14.83 -32.40
C VAL A 409 -20.76 -15.11 -33.77
N THR A 410 -19.45 -15.20 -33.89
CA THR A 410 -18.78 -15.25 -35.20
C THR A 410 -18.53 -16.68 -35.68
N GLU A 411 -18.18 -17.57 -34.75
CA GLU A 411 -17.71 -18.93 -35.05
C GLU A 411 -18.54 -20.02 -34.33
N GLY A 412 -19.53 -19.62 -33.53
CA GLY A 412 -20.43 -20.54 -32.83
C GLY A 412 -19.92 -21.06 -31.47
N PRO A 413 -20.70 -21.93 -30.82
CA PRO A 413 -20.52 -22.28 -29.40
C PRO A 413 -19.29 -23.13 -29.12
N PHE A 414 -18.86 -23.97 -30.06
CA PHE A 414 -17.65 -24.77 -29.90
C PHE A 414 -16.41 -23.88 -29.85
N THR A 415 -16.27 -22.95 -30.79
CA THR A 415 -15.16 -22.00 -30.83
C THR A 415 -15.18 -21.07 -29.62
N ALA A 416 -16.36 -20.60 -29.19
CA ALA A 416 -16.50 -19.83 -27.96
C ALA A 416 -16.01 -20.56 -26.72
N LEU A 417 -16.33 -21.85 -26.60
CA LEU A 417 -15.84 -22.70 -25.52
C LEU A 417 -14.32 -22.84 -25.57
N MET A 418 -13.74 -23.00 -26.77
CA MET A 418 -12.28 -23.05 -26.93
C MET A 418 -11.61 -21.72 -26.58
N VAL A 419 -12.20 -20.58 -26.97
CA VAL A 419 -11.72 -19.26 -26.54
C VAL A 419 -11.80 -19.11 -25.02
N LEU A 420 -12.88 -19.56 -24.38
CA LEU A 420 -12.99 -19.57 -22.92
C LEU A 420 -11.87 -20.41 -22.29
N VAL A 421 -11.60 -21.60 -22.83
CA VAL A 421 -10.49 -22.45 -22.36
C VAL A 421 -9.15 -21.75 -22.53
N VAL A 422 -8.89 -21.09 -23.66
CA VAL A 422 -7.66 -20.30 -23.88
C VAL A 422 -7.54 -19.17 -22.85
N VAL A 423 -8.59 -18.37 -22.68
CA VAL A 423 -8.61 -17.25 -21.72
C VAL A 423 -8.34 -17.77 -20.30
N LEU A 424 -9.02 -18.83 -19.88
CA LEU A 424 -8.81 -19.44 -18.57
C LEU A 424 -7.41 -20.03 -18.43
N ALA A 425 -6.88 -20.69 -19.45
CA ALA A 425 -5.53 -21.24 -19.42
C ALA A 425 -4.48 -20.14 -19.25
N VAL A 426 -4.61 -19.04 -20.02
CA VAL A 426 -3.72 -17.87 -19.90
C VAL A 426 -3.87 -17.23 -18.52
N GLN A 427 -5.09 -17.03 -18.02
CA GLN A 427 -5.33 -16.47 -16.69
C GLN A 427 -4.73 -17.32 -15.56
N GLN A 428 -4.78 -18.65 -15.69
CA GLN A 428 -4.19 -19.55 -14.71
C GLN A 428 -2.67 -19.49 -14.75
N ILE A 429 -2.07 -19.46 -15.94
CA ILE A 429 -0.63 -19.22 -16.12
C ILE A 429 -0.25 -17.86 -15.53
N GLU A 430 -1.06 -16.85 -15.77
CA GLU A 430 -0.86 -15.50 -15.27
C GLU A 430 -0.80 -15.47 -13.74
N GLY A 431 -1.85 -16.01 -13.09
CA GLY A 431 -1.97 -16.02 -11.63
C GLY A 431 -0.92 -16.87 -10.92
N HIS A 432 -0.53 -18.02 -11.48
CA HIS A 432 0.35 -18.98 -10.79
C HIS A 432 1.83 -18.81 -11.13
N ILE A 433 2.17 -18.27 -12.31
CA ILE A 433 3.56 -18.21 -12.80
C ILE A 433 3.98 -16.77 -13.04
N LEU A 434 3.23 -16.01 -13.83
CA LEU A 434 3.66 -14.69 -14.27
C LEU A 434 3.58 -13.66 -13.14
N GLN A 435 2.49 -13.62 -12.38
CA GLN A 435 2.36 -12.70 -11.24
C GLN A 435 3.50 -12.86 -10.22
N PRO A 436 3.83 -14.07 -9.69
CA PRO A 436 4.94 -14.21 -8.75
C PRO A 436 6.30 -13.91 -9.38
N PHE A 437 6.48 -14.11 -10.69
CA PHE A 437 7.75 -13.82 -11.38
C PHE A 437 7.92 -12.32 -11.69
N ILE A 438 6.86 -11.64 -12.12
CA ILE A 438 6.88 -10.26 -12.62
C ILE A 438 6.73 -9.26 -11.46
N LEU A 439 5.74 -9.46 -10.59
CA LEU A 439 5.45 -8.56 -9.48
C LEU A 439 6.29 -8.91 -8.23
N GLY A 440 6.73 -10.16 -8.13
CA GLY A 440 7.69 -10.61 -7.12
C GLY A 440 7.27 -10.28 -5.68
N ARG A 441 8.27 -10.21 -4.80
CA ARG A 441 8.11 -9.94 -3.36
C ARG A 441 7.79 -8.47 -3.05
N ALA A 442 7.64 -7.61 -4.07
CA ALA A 442 7.66 -6.16 -3.95
C ALA A 442 6.31 -5.52 -3.61
N VAL A 443 5.18 -6.23 -3.82
CA VAL A 443 3.83 -5.71 -3.55
C VAL A 443 3.05 -6.72 -2.71
N ARG A 444 3.39 -6.81 -1.41
CA ARG A 444 2.68 -7.69 -0.45
C ARG A 444 1.38 -7.03 0.01
N VAL A 445 0.40 -6.97 -0.88
CA VAL A 445 -0.95 -6.47 -0.56
C VAL A 445 -1.89 -7.66 -0.46
N HIS A 446 -2.73 -7.69 0.56
CA HIS A 446 -3.72 -8.75 0.72
C HIS A 446 -4.74 -8.70 -0.43
N PRO A 447 -5.12 -9.83 -1.06
CA PRO A 447 -6.06 -9.83 -2.20
C PRO A 447 -7.38 -9.12 -1.91
N LEU A 448 -7.93 -9.31 -0.69
CA LEU A 448 -9.13 -8.58 -0.24
C LEU A 448 -8.97 -7.05 -0.32
N ALA A 449 -7.81 -6.52 0.05
CA ALA A 449 -7.57 -5.08 0.00
C ALA A 449 -7.55 -4.57 -1.45
N VAL A 450 -7.03 -5.36 -2.40
CA VAL A 450 -7.07 -5.05 -3.83
C VAL A 450 -8.51 -5.01 -4.32
N VAL A 451 -9.30 -6.05 -4.06
CA VAL A 451 -10.71 -6.14 -4.51
C VAL A 451 -11.55 -4.99 -3.93
N LEU A 452 -11.48 -4.75 -2.62
CA LEU A 452 -12.23 -3.66 -1.99
C LEU A 452 -11.82 -2.28 -2.50
N SER A 453 -10.53 -2.08 -2.77
CA SER A 453 -10.05 -0.79 -3.27
C SER A 453 -10.43 -0.57 -4.73
N VAL A 454 -10.41 -1.62 -5.57
CA VAL A 454 -10.91 -1.53 -6.94
C VAL A 454 -12.40 -1.22 -6.94
N ALA A 455 -13.19 -1.92 -6.10
CA ALA A 455 -14.62 -1.65 -5.97
C ALA A 455 -14.90 -0.22 -5.51
N ALA A 456 -14.25 0.24 -4.43
CA ALA A 456 -14.39 1.61 -3.93
C ALA A 456 -13.94 2.65 -4.96
N GLY A 457 -12.81 2.43 -5.63
CA GLY A 457 -12.30 3.29 -6.70
C GLY A 457 -13.28 3.38 -7.88
N SER A 458 -13.89 2.25 -8.24
CA SER A 458 -14.91 2.16 -9.30
C SER A 458 -16.16 2.96 -8.93
N MET A 459 -16.59 2.91 -7.68
CA MET A 459 -17.76 3.65 -7.20
C MET A 459 -17.52 5.16 -7.10
N ILE A 460 -16.31 5.58 -6.71
CA ILE A 460 -15.98 7.01 -6.53
C ILE A 460 -15.69 7.68 -7.87
N ALA A 461 -14.90 7.02 -8.71
CA ALA A 461 -14.26 7.65 -9.87
C ALA A 461 -14.38 6.81 -11.16
N GLY A 462 -15.29 5.84 -11.19
CA GLY A 462 -15.52 4.98 -12.34
C GLY A 462 -14.27 4.19 -12.71
N ILE A 463 -14.09 3.96 -14.01
CA ILE A 463 -12.97 3.19 -14.56
C ILE A 463 -11.62 3.81 -14.16
N GLY A 464 -11.50 5.15 -14.16
CA GLY A 464 -10.29 5.84 -13.77
C GLY A 464 -9.89 5.57 -12.32
N GLY A 465 -10.86 5.55 -11.41
CA GLY A 465 -10.63 5.18 -10.01
C GLY A 465 -10.23 3.72 -9.83
N ALA A 466 -10.81 2.80 -10.62
CA ALA A 466 -10.48 1.38 -10.58
C ALA A 466 -9.03 1.10 -10.97
N VAL A 467 -8.53 1.72 -12.06
CA VAL A 467 -7.13 1.61 -12.52
C VAL A 467 -6.15 2.12 -11.47
N VAL A 468 -6.48 3.25 -10.84
CA VAL A 468 -5.58 3.95 -9.92
C VAL A 468 -5.57 3.32 -8.52
N ALA A 469 -6.65 2.65 -8.11
CA ALA A 469 -6.83 2.13 -6.75
C ALA A 469 -5.69 1.20 -6.31
N VAL A 470 -5.35 0.20 -7.12
CA VAL A 470 -4.36 -0.83 -6.76
C VAL A 470 -2.95 -0.26 -6.54
N PRO A 471 -2.38 0.55 -7.45
CA PRO A 471 -1.09 1.18 -7.21
C PRO A 471 -1.10 2.11 -5.98
N LEU A 472 -2.19 2.82 -5.69
CA LEU A 472 -2.29 3.63 -4.48
C LEU A 472 -2.24 2.77 -3.21
N VAL A 473 -2.92 1.62 -3.19
CA VAL A 473 -2.85 0.69 -2.05
C VAL A 473 -1.44 0.12 -1.89
N ALA A 474 -0.79 -0.26 -2.99
CA ALA A 474 0.58 -0.77 -2.97
C ALA A 474 1.59 0.26 -2.42
N VAL A 475 1.48 1.51 -2.86
CA VAL A 475 2.29 2.63 -2.36
C VAL A 475 1.97 2.91 -0.90
N GLY A 476 0.70 3.00 -0.53
CA GLY A 476 0.26 3.23 0.84
C GLY A 476 0.78 2.17 1.80
N ASN A 477 0.68 0.89 1.44
CA ASN A 477 1.22 -0.21 2.22
C ASN A 477 2.75 -0.11 2.39
N THR A 478 3.47 0.28 1.33
CA THR A 478 4.93 0.49 1.39
C THR A 478 5.29 1.63 2.33
N VAL A 479 4.60 2.77 2.24
CA VAL A 479 4.84 3.95 3.07
C VAL A 479 4.52 3.64 4.53
N VAL A 480 3.35 3.09 4.83
CA VAL A 480 2.94 2.75 6.20
C VAL A 480 3.88 1.73 6.82
N GLY A 481 4.24 0.68 6.07
CA GLY A 481 5.21 -0.33 6.53
C GLY A 481 6.57 0.29 6.85
N TYR A 482 7.05 1.19 6.00
CA TYR A 482 8.32 1.90 6.22
C TYR A 482 8.26 2.83 7.44
N LEU A 483 7.22 3.65 7.55
CA LEU A 483 7.08 4.60 8.65
C LEU A 483 6.94 3.89 10.00
N ARG A 484 6.23 2.75 10.06
CA ARG A 484 6.14 1.92 11.27
C ARG A 484 7.49 1.35 11.67
N ALA A 485 8.26 0.82 10.72
CA ALA A 485 9.61 0.32 10.98
C ALA A 485 10.54 1.43 11.48
N HIS A 486 10.53 2.58 10.80
CA HIS A 486 11.32 3.76 11.16
C HIS A 486 10.95 4.32 12.55
N ALA A 487 9.67 4.35 12.90
CA ALA A 487 9.22 4.75 14.23
C ALA A 487 9.69 3.77 15.32
N LYS A 488 9.65 2.45 15.05
CA LYS A 488 10.17 1.43 15.97
C LYS A 488 11.67 1.57 16.17
N GLU A 489 12.44 1.80 15.10
CA GLU A 489 13.88 2.03 15.18
C GLU A 489 14.22 3.29 15.99
N LYS A 490 13.51 4.40 15.78
CA LYS A 490 13.70 5.62 16.58
C LYS A 490 13.33 5.40 18.06
N ALA A 491 12.27 4.65 18.35
CA ALA A 491 11.88 4.34 19.73
C ALA A 491 12.94 3.46 20.43
N LEU A 492 13.48 2.45 19.74
CA LEU A 492 14.55 1.60 20.25
C LEU A 492 15.85 2.38 20.45
N ALA A 493 16.20 3.29 19.53
CA ALA A 493 17.36 4.14 19.68
C ALA A 493 17.23 5.10 20.88
N LEU A 494 16.04 5.67 21.09
CA LEU A 494 15.78 6.52 22.26
C LEU A 494 15.83 5.71 23.57
N ALA A 495 15.25 4.50 23.58
CA ALA A 495 15.33 3.60 24.73
C ALA A 495 16.78 3.18 25.04
N ALA A 496 17.61 2.96 24.03
CA ALA A 496 19.01 2.62 24.21
C ALA A 496 19.82 3.77 24.83
N VAL A 497 19.53 5.02 24.44
CA VAL A 497 20.17 6.22 25.02
C VAL A 497 19.70 6.45 26.46
N THR A 498 18.42 6.26 26.75
CA THR A 498 17.88 6.41 28.12
C THR A 498 18.32 5.29 29.07
N ASN A 499 18.53 4.08 28.53
CA ASN A 499 18.99 2.92 29.29
C ASN A 499 20.52 2.74 29.27
N GLU A 500 21.29 3.72 28.77
CA GLU A 500 22.70 3.75 29.15
C GLU A 500 22.76 3.87 30.67
N PRO A 501 23.42 2.92 31.36
CA PRO A 501 23.59 3.03 32.81
C PRO A 501 24.39 4.30 33.07
N HIS A 502 23.70 5.38 33.43
CA HIS A 502 24.32 6.52 34.08
C HIS A 502 25.01 5.93 35.30
N GLY A 503 26.34 5.90 35.24
CA GLY A 503 27.16 5.04 36.06
C GLY A 503 26.86 5.19 37.55
N ALA A 504 26.12 4.24 38.11
CA ALA A 504 26.25 3.86 39.51
C ALA A 504 27.47 2.94 39.74
N THR A 505 28.24 2.65 38.68
CA THR A 505 29.53 1.95 38.73
C THR A 505 30.69 2.76 38.15
N ALA A 506 30.50 4.06 37.93
CA ALA A 506 31.64 4.97 38.03
C ALA A 506 31.96 5.11 39.52
N TYR A 507 32.65 4.10 40.08
CA TYR A 507 33.54 4.44 41.19
C TYR A 507 34.41 5.55 40.66
N GLU A 508 34.27 6.71 41.26
CA GLU A 508 35.21 7.80 41.21
C GLU A 508 36.57 7.23 41.59
N VAL A 509 37.31 6.75 40.59
CA VAL A 509 38.77 6.67 40.70
C VAL A 509 39.17 8.14 40.72
N ALA A 510 39.24 8.68 41.93
CA ALA A 510 39.84 9.97 42.20
C ALA A 510 41.10 10.10 41.32
N PRO A 511 41.33 11.24 40.66
CA PRO A 511 42.55 11.43 39.90
C PRO A 511 43.71 11.23 40.87
N VAL A 512 44.45 10.13 40.71
CA VAL A 512 45.70 9.92 41.43
C VAL A 512 46.59 11.08 41.02
N ALA A 513 46.89 11.95 41.98
CA ALA A 513 47.82 13.04 41.78
C ALA A 513 49.13 12.47 41.21
N PRO A 514 49.74 13.11 40.20
CA PRO A 514 51.03 12.67 39.68
C PRO A 514 52.05 12.62 40.84
N PRO A 515 52.95 11.62 40.88
CA PRO A 515 53.95 11.54 41.93
C PRO A 515 54.77 12.83 41.97
N ALA A 516 54.99 13.35 43.17
CA ALA A 516 55.78 14.56 43.40
C ALA A 516 57.18 14.41 42.79
N PRO A 517 57.83 15.52 42.36
CA PRO A 517 59.19 15.47 41.86
C PRO A 517 60.11 14.90 42.94
N VAL A 518 60.93 13.91 42.57
CA VAL A 518 62.01 13.42 43.41
C VAL A 518 63.01 14.56 43.58
N GLU A 519 63.11 15.09 44.80
CA GLU A 519 64.16 16.01 45.21
C GLU A 519 65.50 15.25 45.17
N PRO A 520 66.56 15.79 44.54
CA PRO A 520 67.86 15.12 44.56
C PRO A 520 68.43 15.13 45.98
N GLU A 521 68.78 13.95 46.46
CA GLU A 521 69.46 13.67 47.72
C GLU A 521 70.78 14.50 47.80
N PRO A 522 71.06 15.20 48.90
CA PRO A 522 72.31 15.94 49.03
C PRO A 522 73.47 14.96 49.24
N GLU A 523 74.44 14.99 48.32
CA GLU A 523 75.70 14.25 48.40
C GLU A 523 76.41 14.50 49.75
N PRO A 524 76.87 13.45 50.45
CA PRO A 524 77.76 13.62 51.59
C PRO A 524 79.14 14.06 51.11
N ARG A 525 79.53 15.27 51.52
CA ARG A 525 80.89 15.83 51.35
C ARG A 525 81.93 14.84 51.88
N LEU A 526 82.77 14.33 50.99
CA LEU A 526 84.05 13.75 51.37
C LEU A 526 85.08 14.87 51.47
N THR A 527 85.65 14.96 52.66
CA THR A 527 86.70 15.88 53.11
C THR A 527 87.97 15.74 52.28
N GLU A 528 88.62 16.88 52.04
CA GLU A 528 90.01 17.02 51.58
C GLU A 528 90.96 16.10 52.34
N GLU A 529 91.85 15.43 51.60
CA GLU A 529 93.20 15.18 52.08
C GLU A 529 94.21 15.40 50.94
N VAL A 530 95.19 16.25 51.25
CA VAL A 530 96.24 16.78 50.38
C VAL A 530 97.48 15.90 50.51
N ALA A 531 97.99 15.41 49.37
CA ALA A 531 99.38 15.27 48.86
C ALA A 531 100.56 15.11 49.86
N PRO A 532 101.66 14.39 49.51
CA PRO A 532 102.32 14.38 48.19
C PRO A 532 102.53 13.03 47.49
#